data_AF-A0A0A9XXB2-F1
#
_entry.id   AF-A0A0A9XXB2-F1
#
_cell.length_a   1.000
_cell.length_b   1.000
_cell.length_c   1.000
_cell.angle_alpha   90.00
_cell.angle_beta   90.00
_cell.angle_gamma   90.00
#
_symmetry.space_group_name_H-M   'P 1'
#
loop_
_entity.id
_entity.type
_entity.pdbx_description
1 polymer ?
#
loop_
_entity_poly.entity_id
_entity_poly.type
_entity_poly.pdbx_seq_one_letter_code
_entity_poly.pdbx_strand_id
1 'polypeptide(L)'
;SDSSPSSDFNGFRQRGRRGRSTRRHQSVQRLSAVLGHIDPYVPSSEPFSNYLERLEAFFEVNGTSNDEMVSSLVVLIGPEMYAVLKNLVAPEKPKNKSFDELLTVLTDHYSPQGI
;
A
#
# COMPACT_ATOMS: atom_id res chain seq x y z
N SER A 1 42.80 -73.55 -21.26
CA SER A 1 41.73 -73.67 -20.25
C SER A 1 41.21 -72.27 -19.97
N ASP A 2 39.92 -72.12 -20.28
CA ASP A 2 38.99 -70.99 -20.13
C ASP A 2 39.52 -69.56 -19.94
N SER A 3 39.35 -68.66 -20.92
CA SER A 3 38.11 -68.02 -21.42
C SER A 3 37.84 -66.68 -20.70
N SER A 4 38.13 -65.58 -21.38
CA SER A 4 37.45 -64.30 -21.19
C SER A 4 37.35 -63.60 -22.56
N PRO A 5 36.14 -63.34 -23.07
CA PRO A 5 35.94 -62.64 -24.32
C PRO A 5 35.83 -61.12 -24.08
N SER A 6 36.58 -60.36 -24.87
CA SER A 6 36.48 -58.90 -24.95
C SER A 6 35.36 -58.50 -25.91
N SER A 7 34.52 -57.57 -25.43
CA SER A 7 33.81 -56.48 -26.12
C SER A 7 33.37 -56.69 -27.57
N ASP A 8 32.08 -56.49 -27.86
CA ASP A 8 31.69 -55.31 -28.65
C ASP A 8 30.18 -55.07 -28.80
N PHE A 9 29.87 -53.77 -28.78
CA PHE A 9 28.87 -53.03 -29.55
C PHE A 9 27.35 -53.22 -29.39
N ASN A 10 26.79 -52.27 -28.63
CA ASN A 10 25.88 -51.20 -29.08
C ASN A 10 24.47 -51.54 -29.60
N GLY A 11 23.45 -51.15 -28.83
CA GLY A 11 22.05 -51.14 -29.24
C GLY A 11 21.21 -50.09 -28.49
N PHE A 12 21.11 -48.89 -29.05
CA PHE A 12 20.00 -47.94 -28.97
C PHE A 12 19.29 -47.71 -27.62
N ARG A 13 19.75 -46.69 -26.88
CA ARG A 13 19.03 -46.11 -25.74
C ARG A 13 18.04 -45.04 -26.21
N GLN A 14 16.75 -45.37 -26.31
CA GLN A 14 15.68 -44.37 -26.49
C GLN A 14 15.60 -43.45 -25.26
N ARG A 15 15.88 -42.16 -25.44
CA ARG A 15 15.62 -41.13 -24.43
C ARG A 15 14.19 -40.61 -24.59
N GLY A 16 13.26 -41.19 -23.84
CA GLY A 16 11.96 -40.56 -23.57
C GLY A 16 12.15 -39.37 -22.62
N ARG A 17 12.18 -38.15 -23.16
CA ARG A 17 12.16 -36.92 -22.38
C ARG A 17 10.80 -36.79 -21.69
N ARG A 18 10.73 -37.07 -20.39
CA ARG A 18 9.65 -36.60 -19.52
C ARG A 18 9.73 -35.07 -19.46
N GLY A 19 8.88 -34.39 -20.21
CA GLY A 19 8.67 -32.95 -20.09
C GLY A 19 8.10 -32.64 -18.72
N ARG A 20 8.96 -32.23 -17.78
CA ARG A 20 8.55 -31.63 -16.51
C ARG A 20 7.99 -30.25 -16.84
N SER A 21 6.67 -30.19 -17.02
CA SER A 21 5.94 -28.92 -17.07
C SER A 21 6.05 -28.26 -15.70
N THR A 22 7.07 -27.41 -15.51
CA THR A 22 7.06 -26.46 -14.40
C THR A 22 6.04 -25.40 -14.76
N ARG A 23 4.83 -25.57 -14.24
CA ARG A 23 3.82 -24.51 -14.15
C ARG A 23 4.45 -23.40 -13.31
N ARG A 24 5.07 -22.43 -13.99
CA ARG A 24 5.50 -21.17 -13.38
C ARG A 24 4.27 -20.58 -12.71
N HIS A 25 4.22 -20.62 -11.38
CA HIS A 25 3.39 -19.69 -10.63
C HIS A 25 3.92 -18.31 -10.98
N GLN A 26 3.29 -17.65 -11.95
CA GLN A 26 3.36 -16.20 -12.02
C GLN A 26 2.63 -15.72 -10.77
N SER A 27 3.40 -15.31 -9.76
CA SER A 27 2.90 -14.39 -8.76
C SER A 27 2.46 -13.15 -9.52
N VAL A 28 1.16 -13.01 -9.75
CA VAL A 28 0.59 -11.73 -10.15
C VAL A 28 0.92 -10.78 -9.01
N GLN A 29 1.93 -9.94 -9.19
CA GLN A 29 2.12 -8.79 -8.31
C GLN A 29 0.82 -8.01 -8.43
N ARG A 30 0.02 -7.96 -7.36
CA ARG A 30 -1.15 -7.09 -7.33
C ARG A 30 -0.61 -5.68 -7.51
N LEU A 31 -0.76 -5.12 -8.70
CA LEU A 31 -0.70 -3.68 -8.87
C LEU A 31 -1.86 -3.16 -8.02
N SER A 32 -1.57 -2.64 -6.83
CA SER A 32 -2.53 -1.91 -6.02
C SER A 32 -2.84 -0.61 -6.75
N ALA A 33 -3.73 -0.69 -7.73
CA ALA A 33 -4.30 0.50 -8.32
C ALA A 33 -5.01 1.25 -7.19
N VAL A 34 -4.49 2.43 -6.85
CA VAL A 34 -5.19 3.37 -5.97
C VAL A 34 -6.52 3.68 -6.63
N LEU A 35 -7.62 3.35 -5.97
CA LEU A 35 -8.96 3.58 -6.47
C LEU A 35 -9.43 4.96 -6.02
N GLY A 36 -9.62 5.83 -7.01
CA GLY A 36 -10.22 7.15 -6.81
C GLY A 36 -9.24 8.25 -6.39
N HIS A 37 -9.81 9.40 -6.09
CA HIS A 37 -9.15 10.62 -5.62
C HIS A 37 -10.10 11.30 -4.63
N ILE A 38 -9.53 11.98 -3.63
CA ILE A 38 -10.27 12.86 -2.73
C ILE A 38 -9.73 14.28 -2.92
N ASP A 39 -10.62 15.22 -3.21
CA ASP A 39 -10.24 16.63 -3.29
C ASP A 39 -9.81 17.14 -1.92
N PRO A 40 -8.78 18.00 -1.83
CA PRO A 40 -8.39 18.63 -0.58
C PRO A 40 -9.57 19.37 0.05
N TYR A 41 -9.61 19.37 1.38
CA TYR A 41 -10.63 20.09 2.12
C TYR A 41 -10.61 21.59 1.82
N VAL A 42 -11.79 22.13 1.55
CA VAL A 42 -12.01 23.57 1.39
C VAL A 42 -13.05 24.01 2.42
N PRO A 43 -12.68 24.84 3.42
CA PRO A 43 -13.59 25.23 4.51
C PRO A 43 -14.91 25.89 4.07
N SER A 44 -14.92 26.54 2.90
CA SER A 44 -16.13 27.16 2.36
C SER A 44 -17.04 26.21 1.58
N SER A 45 -16.57 24.99 1.28
CA SER A 45 -17.27 24.03 0.43
C SER A 45 -18.01 22.96 1.23
N GLU A 46 -17.41 22.47 2.32
CA GLU A 46 -17.99 21.43 3.16
C GLU A 46 -17.55 21.59 4.62
N PRO A 47 -18.32 21.10 5.61
CA PRO A 47 -17.84 21.00 6.98
C PRO A 47 -16.73 19.94 7.09
N PHE A 48 -15.79 20.14 8.01
CA PHE A 48 -14.64 19.25 8.16
C PHE A 48 -15.03 17.79 8.45
N SER A 49 -16.14 17.55 9.14
CA SER A 49 -16.68 16.21 9.38
C SER A 49 -16.93 15.42 8.10
N ASN A 50 -17.48 16.07 7.06
CA ASN A 50 -17.79 15.40 5.80
C ASN A 50 -16.52 15.02 5.04
N TYR A 51 -15.48 15.86 5.13
CA TYR A 51 -14.18 15.55 4.58
C TYR A 51 -13.54 14.34 5.28
N LEU A 52 -13.66 14.23 6.61
CA LEU A 52 -13.19 13.08 7.36
C LEU A 52 -13.89 11.78 6.93
N GLU A 53 -15.21 11.79 6.78
CA GLU A 53 -15.96 10.62 6.31
C GLU A 53 -15.49 10.14 4.92
N ARG A 54 -15.22 11.09 3.99
CA ARG A 54 -14.65 10.78 2.67
C ARG A 54 -13.25 10.20 2.77
N LEU A 55 -12.42 10.72 3.68
CA LEU A 55 -11.04 10.27 3.88
C LEU A 55 -11.00 8.84 4.45
N GLU A 56 -11.86 8.55 5.42
CA GLU A 56 -12.02 7.20 5.99
C GLU A 56 -12.48 6.21 4.92
N ALA A 57 -13.51 6.56 4.14
CA ALA A 57 -13.96 5.73 3.02
C ALA A 57 -12.85 5.50 1.98
N PHE A 58 -11.99 6.49 1.73
CA PHE A 58 -10.84 6.33 0.83
C PHE A 58 -9.86 5.29 1.37
N PHE A 59 -9.54 5.30 2.66
CA PHE A 59 -8.65 4.29 3.26
C PHE A 59 -9.26 2.90 3.28
N GLU A 60 -10.56 2.77 3.57
CA GLU A 60 -11.27 1.50 3.55
C GLU A 60 -11.24 0.86 2.16
N VAL A 61 -11.59 1.65 1.13
CA VAL A 61 -11.64 1.18 -0.25
C VAL A 61 -10.25 0.79 -0.78
N ASN A 62 -9.22 1.52 -0.36
CA ASN A 62 -7.84 1.24 -0.77
C ASN A 62 -7.11 0.22 0.11
N GLY A 63 -7.73 -0.24 1.20
CA GLY A 63 -7.11 -1.16 2.15
C GLY A 63 -5.83 -0.60 2.76
N THR A 64 -5.79 0.71 3.03
CA THR A 64 -4.61 1.39 3.56
C THR A 64 -4.26 0.84 4.93
N SER A 65 -3.01 0.42 5.10
CA SER A 65 -2.53 -0.08 6.40
C SER A 65 -2.33 1.07 7.40
N ASN A 66 -2.44 0.79 8.70
CA ASN A 66 -2.24 1.80 9.74
C ASN A 66 -0.87 2.50 9.65
N ASP A 67 0.16 1.77 9.22
CA ASP A 67 1.52 2.29 9.02
C ASP A 67 1.59 3.32 7.87
N GLU A 68 0.67 3.21 6.90
CA GLU A 68 0.58 4.08 5.72
C GLU A 68 -0.40 5.24 5.91
N MET A 69 -1.29 5.19 6.90
CA MET A 69 -2.33 6.21 7.10
C MET A 69 -1.76 7.61 7.30
N VAL A 70 -0.72 7.77 8.13
CA VAL A 70 -0.09 9.09 8.36
C VAL A 70 0.55 9.63 7.07
N SER A 71 1.23 8.77 6.32
CA SER A 71 1.85 9.17 5.04
C SER A 71 0.79 9.51 4.00
N SER A 72 -0.30 8.75 3.97
CA SER A 72 -1.41 8.95 3.05
C SER A 72 -2.15 10.25 3.38
N LEU A 73 -2.42 10.52 4.67
CA LEU A 73 -3.02 11.77 5.12
C LEU A 73 -2.24 12.98 4.61
N VAL A 74 -0.91 12.99 4.75
CA VAL A 74 -0.05 14.09 4.31
C VAL A 74 -0.16 14.36 2.80
N VAL A 75 -0.34 13.32 1.99
CA VAL A 75 -0.53 13.47 0.54
C VAL A 75 -1.93 13.95 0.19
N LEU A 76 -2.96 13.47 0.89
CA LEU A 76 -4.36 13.71 0.54
C LEU A 76 -4.87 15.09 0.99
N ILE A 77 -4.43 15.60 2.15
CA ILE A 77 -4.92 16.88 2.70
C ILE A 77 -4.46 18.12 1.91
N GLY A 78 -3.48 17.96 1.03
CA GLY A 78 -2.94 19.06 0.23
C GLY A 78 -2.04 20.03 1.02
N PRO A 79 -1.41 20.99 0.33
CA PRO A 79 -0.34 21.82 0.89
C PRO A 79 -0.82 22.79 1.97
N GLU A 80 -2.01 23.38 1.82
CA GLU A 80 -2.53 24.39 2.75
C GLU A 80 -2.86 23.79 4.12
N MET A 81 -3.63 22.70 4.13
CA MET A 81 -3.95 21.99 5.37
C MET A 81 -2.70 21.36 5.98
N TYR A 82 -1.77 20.84 5.18
CA TYR A 82 -0.51 20.32 5.69
C TYR A 82 0.33 21.41 6.39
N ALA A 83 0.35 22.65 5.88
CA ALA A 83 1.04 23.76 6.53
C ALA A 83 0.41 24.08 7.90
N VAL A 84 -0.92 24.08 7.99
CA VAL A 84 -1.66 24.24 9.25
C VAL A 84 -1.30 23.11 10.23
N LEU A 85 -1.42 21.85 9.79
CA LEU A 85 -1.09 20.69 10.61
C LEU A 85 0.34 20.77 11.17
N LYS A 86 1.31 21.07 10.30
CA LYS A 86 2.72 21.18 10.66
C LYS A 86 2.97 22.26 11.70
N ASN A 87 2.25 23.39 11.62
CA ASN A 87 2.35 24.45 12.61
C ASN A 87 1.71 24.06 13.95
N LEU A 88 0.58 23.35 13.92
CA LEU A 88 -0.13 22.92 15.12
C LEU A 88 0.63 21.85 15.92
N VAL A 89 1.41 20.99 15.27
CA VAL A 89 2.14 19.90 15.94
C VAL A 89 3.59 20.24 16.28
N ALA A 90 4.05 21.46 15.99
CA ALA A 90 5.41 21.89 16.28
C ALA A 90 5.70 21.85 17.80
N PRO A 91 6.92 21.48 18.23
CA PRO A 91 8.15 21.25 17.44
C PRO A 91 8.28 19.84 16.83
N GLU A 92 7.31 18.95 17.07
CA GLU A 92 7.32 17.59 16.52
C GLU A 92 6.96 17.59 15.03
N LYS A 93 7.27 16.48 14.35
CA LYS A 93 6.91 16.30 12.93
C LYS A 93 5.60 15.52 12.86
N PRO A 94 4.68 15.82 11.92
CA PRO A 94 3.43 15.07 11.76
C PRO A 94 3.65 13.55 11.66
N LYS A 95 4.71 13.13 10.95
CA LYS A 95 5.08 11.71 10.80
C LYS A 95 5.48 10.98 12.10
N ASN A 96 5.71 11.71 13.18
CA ASN A 96 6.08 11.14 14.48
C ASN A 96 4.87 11.01 15.42
N LYS A 97 3.68 11.45 14.99
CA LYS A 97 2.42 11.34 15.74
C LYS A 97 1.56 10.22 15.18
N SER A 98 0.59 9.77 15.97
CA SER A 98 -0.39 8.80 15.51
C SER A 98 -1.38 9.45 14.54
N PHE A 99 -2.04 8.63 13.72
CA PHE A 99 -3.07 9.13 12.81
C PHE A 99 -4.22 9.80 13.57
N ASP A 100 -4.70 9.19 14.66
CA ASP A 100 -5.78 9.71 15.49
C ASP A 100 -5.43 11.06 16.15
N GLU A 101 -4.18 11.23 16.59
CA GLU A 101 -3.69 12.51 17.13
C GLU A 101 -3.76 13.61 16.06
N LEU A 102 -3.34 13.30 14.83
CA LEU A 102 -3.36 14.27 13.72
C LEU A 102 -4.81 14.64 13.34
N LEU A 103 -5.72 13.67 13.30
CA LEU A 103 -7.14 13.95 13.03
C LEU A 103 -7.77 14.80 14.13
N THR A 104 -7.44 14.54 15.40
CA THR A 104 -7.93 15.32 16.53
C THR A 104 -7.47 16.77 16.42
N VAL A 105 -6.17 16.99 16.18
CA VAL A 105 -5.60 18.34 16.00
C VAL A 105 -6.26 19.11 14.86
N LEU A 106 -6.53 18.45 13.73
CA LEU A 106 -7.22 19.08 12.60
C LEU A 106 -8.69 19.37 12.90
N THR A 107 -9.36 18.45 13.62
CA THR A 107 -10.76 18.62 14.01
C THR A 107 -10.94 19.80 14.94
N ASP A 108 -10.08 19.93 15.95
CA ASP A 108 -10.08 21.06 16.89
C ASP A 108 -9.85 22.41 16.18
N HIS A 109 -9.07 22.39 15.10
CA HIS A 109 -8.78 23.60 14.32
C HIS A 109 -9.92 24.01 13.39
N TYR A 110 -10.50 23.06 12.63
CA TYR A 110 -11.48 23.36 11.59
C TYR A 110 -12.94 23.24 12.04
N SER A 111 -13.18 22.56 13.15
CA SER A 111 -14.50 22.41 13.77
C SER A 111 -14.40 22.63 15.27
N PRO A 112 -13.97 23.82 15.72
CA PRO A 112 -13.90 24.12 17.15
C PRO A 112 -15.31 23.96 17.73
N GLN A 113 -15.45 23.10 18.74
CA GLN A 113 -16.69 22.98 19.48
C GLN A 113 -16.94 24.33 20.14
N GLY A 114 -17.88 25.10 19.59
CA GLY A 114 -18.20 26.44 20.07
C GLY A 114 -18.51 26.41 21.57
N ILE A 115 -17.80 27.24 22.32
CA ILE A 115 -18.16 27.62 23.70
C ILE A 115 -19.24 28.70 23.63
#